data_AF-A0A0K8R8H9-F1
#
_entry.id   AF-A0A0K8R8H9-F1
#
_cell.length_a   1.000
_cell.length_b   1.000
_cell.length_c   1.000
_cell.angle_alpha   90.00
_cell.angle_beta   90.00
_cell.angle_gamma   90.00
#
_symmetry.space_group_name_H-M   'P 1'
#
loop_
_entity.id
_entity.type
_entity.pdbx_description
1 polymer ?
#
loop_
_entity_poly.entity_id
_entity_poly.type
_entity_poly.pdbx_seq_one_letter_code
_entity_poly.pdbx_strand_id
1 'polypeptide(L)'
;MQMFLQVALAILYAFTSCNAEECDCYPEDILESITEISEFRDAWNFFDTSQRLYLLRISLTVSLMGKQCIIIERSLATFPKIVSKLTYIDSLKPPGQERQTKVVTLTMKGRSELNSKSTYFSTKDLPGYGESFPVVYWDSKCMIFLLTSEAYGRRGCAFLVKESERDKPLEYCKIIFRFFCGENYQRVYMKYPCDELLPNKEN
;
A
#
# COMPACT_ATOMS: atom_id res chain seq x y z
N MET A 1 22.80 3.13 -3.45
CA MET A 1 23.53 3.34 -2.17
C MET A 1 23.17 4.66 -1.52
N GLN A 2 23.21 5.79 -2.25
CA GLN A 2 22.82 7.12 -1.73
C GLN A 2 21.33 7.20 -1.28
N MET A 3 20.39 6.63 -2.06
CA MET A 3 18.95 6.62 -1.73
C MET A 3 18.57 5.79 -0.51
N PHE A 4 19.14 4.59 -0.35
CA PHE A 4 18.96 3.79 0.87
C PHE A 4 19.45 4.54 2.10
N LEU A 5 20.52 5.33 1.95
CA LEU A 5 21.06 6.15 3.02
C LEU A 5 20.08 7.28 3.41
N GLN A 6 19.43 7.94 2.43
CA GLN A 6 18.45 9.00 2.71
C GLN A 6 17.20 8.46 3.40
N VAL A 7 16.67 7.32 2.95
CA VAL A 7 15.53 6.67 3.61
C VAL A 7 15.93 6.16 5.00
N ALA A 8 17.12 5.57 5.14
CA ALA A 8 17.64 5.18 6.45
C ALA A 8 17.88 6.38 7.37
N LEU A 9 18.34 7.52 6.86
CA LEU A 9 18.50 8.76 7.61
C LEU A 9 17.15 9.35 8.01
N ALA A 10 16.14 9.31 7.15
CA ALA A 10 14.79 9.73 7.50
C ALA A 10 14.16 8.80 8.57
N ILE A 11 14.39 7.49 8.47
CA ILE A 11 14.01 6.50 9.49
C ILE A 11 14.72 6.81 10.82
N LEU A 12 16.04 7.04 10.78
CA LEU A 12 16.83 7.39 11.96
C LEU A 12 16.39 8.71 12.57
N TYR A 13 16.12 9.72 11.76
CA TYR A 13 15.61 11.02 12.19
C TYR A 13 14.26 10.87 12.89
N ALA A 14 13.30 10.18 12.25
CA ALA A 14 12.00 9.89 12.85
C ALA A 14 12.15 9.12 14.17
N PHE A 15 13.06 8.15 14.22
CA PHE A 15 13.36 7.40 15.44
C PHE A 15 13.92 8.30 16.56
N THR A 16 14.89 9.17 16.25
CA THR A 16 15.48 10.07 17.25
C THR A 16 14.51 11.12 17.74
N SER A 17 13.67 11.68 16.85
CA SER A 17 12.64 12.65 17.21
C SER A 17 11.56 12.01 18.08
N CYS A 18 11.12 10.79 17.77
CA CYS A 18 10.16 10.06 18.62
C CYS A 18 10.68 9.74 20.02
N ASN A 19 11.97 9.44 20.16
CA ASN A 19 12.55 9.17 21.48
C ASN A 19 12.81 10.43 22.30
N ALA A 20 12.81 11.61 21.68
CA ALA A 20 13.18 12.86 22.32
C ALA A 20 11.99 13.60 22.96
N GLU A 21 10.76 13.42 22.47
CA GLU A 21 9.67 14.35 22.84
C GLU A 21 8.42 13.74 23.49
N GLU A 22 7.94 12.52 23.23
CA GLU A 22 6.70 12.03 23.89
C GLU A 22 6.42 10.53 23.70
N CYS A 23 5.70 9.89 24.65
CA CYS A 23 5.27 8.49 24.56
C CYS A 23 4.26 8.21 23.42
N ASP A 24 3.66 9.25 22.85
CA ASP A 24 2.68 9.19 21.75
C ASP A 24 3.28 9.68 20.43
N CYS A 25 4.43 9.12 20.04
CA CYS A 25 5.00 9.41 18.73
C CYS A 25 4.39 8.55 17.62
N TYR A 26 4.01 9.20 16.52
CA TYR A 26 3.55 8.58 15.28
C TYR A 26 4.62 8.83 14.18
N PRO A 27 5.61 7.92 14.01
CA PRO A 27 6.68 8.07 13.01
C PRO A 27 6.19 8.37 11.59
N GLU A 28 4.98 7.91 11.25
CA GLU A 28 4.31 8.17 10.00
C GLU A 28 4.02 9.67 9.76
N ASP A 29 3.61 10.40 10.79
CA ASP A 29 3.31 11.84 10.69
C ASP A 29 4.59 12.67 10.52
N ILE A 30 5.68 12.24 11.14
CA ILE A 30 7.00 12.86 10.96
C ILE A 30 7.44 12.73 9.50
N LEU A 31 7.29 11.55 8.88
CA LEU A 31 7.63 11.38 7.45
C LEU A 31 6.80 12.26 6.54
N GLU A 32 5.53 12.51 6.88
CA GLU A 32 4.69 13.36 6.06
C GLU A 32 5.27 14.78 5.91
N SER A 33 5.97 15.25 6.95
CA SER A 33 6.62 16.57 7.00
C SER A 33 7.97 16.68 6.29
N ILE A 34 8.64 15.56 5.97
CA ILE A 34 9.97 15.56 5.34
C ILE A 34 9.82 15.65 3.81
N THR A 35 10.19 16.80 3.24
CA THR A 35 10.03 17.08 1.80
C THR A 35 11.10 16.42 0.92
N GLU A 36 12.27 16.16 1.50
CA GLU A 36 13.46 15.59 0.87
C GLU A 36 13.27 14.14 0.43
N ILE A 37 12.29 13.44 1.02
CA ILE A 37 11.94 12.06 0.67
C ILE A 37 10.69 11.97 -0.22
N SER A 38 10.18 13.11 -0.72
CA SER A 38 9.00 13.15 -1.58
C SER A 38 9.15 12.31 -2.85
N GLU A 39 10.38 12.11 -3.34
CA GLU A 39 10.67 11.20 -4.45
C GLU A 39 10.29 9.75 -4.17
N PHE A 40 10.39 9.32 -2.91
CA PHE A 40 9.98 7.98 -2.43
C PHE A 40 8.52 7.96 -2.00
N ARG A 41 7.73 8.98 -2.32
CA ARG A 41 6.31 9.05 -1.96
C ARG A 41 5.37 9.25 -3.17
N ASP A 42 5.90 9.24 -4.38
CA ASP A 42 5.14 9.40 -5.62
C ASP A 42 4.21 8.22 -5.96
N ALA A 43 2.92 8.38 -5.62
CA ALA A 43 1.89 7.40 -5.90
C ALA A 43 1.71 7.13 -7.40
N TRP A 44 1.84 8.15 -8.25
CA TRP A 44 1.58 8.03 -9.68
C TRP A 44 2.51 6.99 -10.33
N ASN A 45 3.82 7.08 -10.09
CA ASN A 45 4.79 6.19 -10.73
C ASN A 45 4.63 4.72 -10.32
N PHE A 46 4.11 4.47 -9.13
CA PHE A 46 3.86 3.09 -8.70
C PHE A 46 2.59 2.52 -9.33
N PHE A 47 1.50 3.28 -9.39
CA PHE A 47 0.23 2.80 -9.93
C PHE A 47 0.15 2.85 -11.46
N ASP A 48 0.91 3.73 -12.12
CA ASP A 48 1.02 3.79 -13.57
C ASP A 48 1.95 2.67 -14.10
N THR A 49 1.48 1.44 -13.99
CA THR A 49 2.20 0.24 -14.39
C THR A 49 1.30 -0.71 -15.15
N SER A 50 1.87 -1.52 -16.04
CA SER A 50 1.16 -2.66 -16.64
C SER A 50 1.22 -3.93 -15.78
N GLN A 51 2.11 -3.99 -14.78
CA GLN A 51 2.21 -5.15 -13.89
C GLN A 51 1.03 -5.21 -12.93
N ARG A 52 0.61 -6.43 -12.59
CA ARG A 52 -0.33 -6.64 -11.49
C ARG A 52 0.32 -6.21 -10.17
N LEU A 53 -0.47 -5.63 -9.28
CA LEU A 53 -0.05 -5.31 -7.92
C LEU A 53 -0.72 -6.27 -6.95
N TYR A 54 0.03 -6.75 -5.97
CA TYR A 54 -0.43 -7.68 -4.96
C TYR A 54 -0.42 -6.99 -3.60
N LEU A 55 -1.55 -7.04 -2.89
CA LEU A 55 -1.58 -6.67 -1.48
C LEU A 55 -1.02 -7.82 -0.66
N LEU A 56 0.17 -7.62 -0.08
CA LEU A 56 0.81 -8.64 0.74
C LEU A 56 0.34 -8.56 2.19
N ARG A 57 0.31 -7.35 2.74
CA ARG A 57 0.01 -7.11 4.15
C ARG A 57 -0.86 -5.89 4.31
N ILE A 58 -1.69 -5.92 5.34
CA ILE A 58 -2.47 -4.78 5.79
C ILE A 58 -2.53 -4.82 7.31
N SER A 59 -2.65 -3.67 7.98
CA SER A 59 -2.78 -3.64 9.44
C SER A 59 -3.93 -4.51 9.94
N LEU A 60 -3.75 -5.15 11.09
CA LEU A 60 -4.74 -6.06 11.67
C LEU A 60 -6.03 -5.34 12.09
N THR A 61 -5.92 -4.06 12.43
CA THR A 61 -7.06 -3.19 12.81
C THR A 61 -8.05 -2.96 11.67
N VAL A 62 -7.67 -3.30 10.44
CA VAL A 62 -8.46 -3.05 9.24
C VAL A 62 -9.22 -4.32 8.86
N SER A 63 -10.54 -4.28 8.89
CA SER A 63 -11.34 -5.44 8.53
C SER A 63 -11.32 -5.68 7.01
N LEU A 64 -10.89 -6.89 6.61
CA LEU A 64 -11.02 -7.34 5.22
C LEU A 64 -12.35 -8.03 4.93
N MET A 65 -13.15 -8.34 5.96
CA MET A 65 -14.43 -9.07 5.83
C MET A 65 -14.30 -10.31 4.93
N GLY A 66 -13.29 -11.15 5.22
CA GLY A 66 -12.99 -12.38 4.47
C GLY A 66 -12.34 -12.19 3.09
N LYS A 67 -12.03 -10.97 2.67
CA LYS A 67 -11.33 -10.74 1.39
C LYS A 67 -9.87 -11.15 1.48
N GLN A 68 -9.44 -11.96 0.53
CA GLN A 68 -8.07 -12.48 0.43
C GLN A 68 -7.58 -12.38 -1.02
N CYS A 69 -6.27 -12.54 -1.24
CA CYS A 69 -5.67 -12.58 -2.57
C CYS A 69 -6.02 -11.35 -3.41
N ILE A 70 -5.90 -10.17 -2.80
CA ILE A 70 -6.27 -8.90 -3.41
C ILE A 70 -5.20 -8.50 -4.44
N ILE A 71 -5.63 -8.38 -5.69
CA ILE A 71 -4.82 -8.03 -6.86
C ILE A 71 -5.40 -6.76 -7.47
N ILE A 72 -4.52 -5.84 -7.87
CA ILE A 72 -4.89 -4.60 -8.55
C ILE A 72 -4.25 -4.60 -9.93
N GLU A 73 -5.08 -4.45 -10.97
CA GLU A 73 -4.64 -4.37 -12.36
C GLU A 73 -5.05 -3.01 -12.93
N ARG A 74 -4.10 -2.27 -13.51
CA ARG A 74 -4.40 -0.98 -14.14
C ARG A 74 -5.17 -1.20 -15.45
N SER A 75 -6.33 -0.55 -15.58
CA SER A 75 -7.11 -0.56 -16.82
C SER A 75 -6.84 0.67 -17.68
N LEU A 76 -6.85 1.86 -17.07
CA LEU A 76 -6.62 3.15 -17.74
C LEU A 76 -5.88 4.09 -16.80
N ALA A 77 -4.93 4.87 -17.32
CA ALA A 77 -4.25 5.92 -16.58
C ALA A 77 -4.23 7.22 -17.37
N THR A 78 -4.87 8.24 -16.81
CA THR A 78 -4.86 9.62 -17.32
C THR A 78 -4.80 10.55 -16.12
N PHE A 79 -3.66 11.23 -15.92
CA PHE A 79 -3.43 12.06 -14.74
C PHE A 79 -4.57 13.07 -14.53
N PRO A 80 -5.11 13.23 -13.29
CA PRO A 80 -4.68 12.62 -12.03
C PRO A 80 -5.36 11.27 -11.71
N LYS A 81 -6.07 10.66 -12.66
CA LYS A 81 -6.91 9.47 -12.41
C LYS A 81 -6.28 8.19 -12.95
N ILE A 82 -6.35 7.13 -12.15
CA ILE A 82 -6.03 5.77 -12.57
C ILE A 82 -7.24 4.89 -12.28
N VAL A 83 -7.80 4.29 -13.33
CA VAL A 83 -8.86 3.30 -13.22
C VAL A 83 -8.20 1.92 -13.12
N SER A 84 -8.50 1.21 -12.06
CA SER A 84 -7.97 -0.13 -11.79
C SER A 84 -9.08 -1.14 -11.58
N LYS A 85 -8.80 -2.37 -11.96
CA LYS A 85 -9.59 -3.55 -11.65
C LYS A 85 -9.02 -4.19 -10.39
N LEU A 86 -9.82 -4.23 -9.33
CA LEU A 86 -9.52 -4.94 -8.09
C LEU A 86 -10.12 -6.34 -8.17
N THR A 87 -9.29 -7.37 -8.01
CA THR A 87 -9.70 -8.77 -8.00
C THR A 87 -9.37 -9.40 -6.66
N TYR A 88 -10.28 -10.19 -6.09
CA TYR A 88 -10.10 -10.81 -4.78
C TYR A 88 -10.92 -12.10 -4.62
N ILE A 89 -10.56 -12.91 -3.62
CA ILE A 89 -11.34 -14.05 -3.16
C ILE A 89 -12.14 -13.61 -1.94
N ASP A 90 -13.40 -14.03 -1.84
CA ASP A 90 -14.24 -13.80 -0.67
C ASP A 90 -14.41 -15.12 0.09
N SER A 91 -13.68 -15.27 1.20
CA SER A 91 -13.68 -16.51 1.99
C SER A 91 -14.98 -16.73 2.77
N LEU A 92 -15.87 -15.73 2.83
CA LEU A 92 -17.19 -15.88 3.45
C LEU A 92 -18.21 -16.48 2.49
N LYS A 93 -17.87 -16.57 1.19
CA LYS A 93 -18.71 -17.21 0.19
C LYS A 93 -18.39 -18.72 0.09
N PRO A 94 -19.34 -19.54 -0.40
CA PRO A 94 -19.14 -20.98 -0.52
C PRO A 94 -17.89 -21.33 -1.35
N PRO A 95 -17.18 -22.42 -0.99
CA PRO A 95 -16.01 -22.89 -1.74
C PRO A 95 -16.36 -23.21 -3.20
N GLY A 96 -15.46 -22.88 -4.13
CA GLY A 96 -15.63 -23.10 -5.57
C GLY A 96 -16.15 -21.89 -6.37
N GLN A 97 -16.37 -20.74 -5.73
CA GLN A 97 -16.72 -19.51 -6.45
C GLN A 97 -15.50 -18.83 -7.10
N GLU A 98 -15.76 -18.22 -8.27
CA GLU A 98 -14.79 -17.47 -9.05
C GLU A 98 -14.36 -16.17 -8.33
N ARG A 99 -13.14 -15.70 -8.66
CA ARG A 99 -12.59 -14.45 -8.13
C ARG A 99 -13.57 -13.29 -8.39
N GLN A 100 -13.83 -12.52 -7.36
CA GLN A 100 -14.68 -11.34 -7.44
C GLN A 100 -13.88 -10.18 -8.05
N THR A 101 -14.57 -9.30 -8.76
CA THR A 101 -13.96 -8.13 -9.39
C THR A 101 -14.74 -6.87 -9.03
N LYS A 102 -14.02 -5.77 -8.78
CA LYS A 102 -14.57 -4.42 -8.66
C LYS A 102 -13.70 -3.42 -9.40
N VAL A 103 -14.31 -2.50 -10.14
CA VAL A 103 -13.59 -1.36 -10.71
C VAL A 103 -13.45 -0.27 -9.65
N VAL A 104 -12.25 0.27 -9.51
CA VAL A 104 -11.93 1.36 -8.58
C VAL A 104 -11.20 2.48 -9.33
N THR A 105 -11.50 3.72 -8.97
CA THR A 105 -10.81 4.90 -9.49
C THR A 105 -9.95 5.48 -8.39
N LEU A 106 -8.64 5.51 -8.62
CA LEU A 106 -7.66 6.19 -7.79
C LEU A 106 -7.44 7.59 -8.33
N THR A 107 -7.52 8.61 -7.48
CA THR A 107 -7.21 9.99 -7.82
C THR A 107 -5.95 10.40 -7.07
N MET A 108 -4.88 10.66 -7.83
CA MET A 108 -3.62 11.17 -7.31
C MET A 108 -3.76 12.62 -6.91
N LYS A 109 -3.13 13.00 -5.81
CA LYS A 109 -3.17 14.35 -5.28
C LYS A 109 -1.76 14.76 -4.81
N GLY A 110 -1.55 16.06 -4.62
CA GLY A 110 -0.25 16.61 -4.17
C GLY A 110 0.62 17.20 -5.28
N ARG A 111 0.16 17.17 -6.54
CA ARG A 111 0.84 17.84 -7.64
C ARG A 111 0.32 19.27 -7.81
N SER A 112 0.96 20.24 -7.14
CA SER A 112 0.65 21.68 -7.26
C SER A 112 1.33 22.35 -8.46
N GLU A 113 2.35 21.72 -9.06
CA GLU A 113 3.26 22.33 -10.05
C GLU A 113 3.71 21.29 -11.10
N LEU A 114 4.16 21.76 -12.26
CA LEU A 114 4.88 20.92 -13.22
C LEU A 114 6.11 20.34 -12.51
N ASN A 115 6.07 19.04 -12.17
CA ASN A 115 7.12 18.21 -11.52
C ASN A 115 6.91 17.85 -10.03
N SER A 116 5.82 18.29 -9.37
CA SER A 116 5.54 17.80 -8.00
C SER A 116 5.08 16.33 -7.98
N LYS A 117 5.44 15.65 -6.90
CA LYS A 117 5.17 14.23 -6.65
C LYS A 117 3.77 14.06 -6.07
N SER A 118 3.08 12.99 -6.46
CA SER A 118 1.76 12.70 -5.90
C SER A 118 1.90 11.95 -4.57
N THR A 119 2.14 12.67 -3.47
CA THR A 119 2.46 12.07 -2.16
C THR A 119 1.29 11.36 -1.47
N TYR A 120 0.09 11.47 -2.05
CA TYR A 120 -1.13 10.82 -1.58
C TYR A 120 -2.06 10.50 -2.76
N PHE A 121 -2.89 9.48 -2.57
CA PHE A 121 -3.97 9.15 -3.50
C PHE A 121 -5.29 9.00 -2.75
N SER A 122 -6.40 8.96 -3.46
CA SER A 122 -7.73 8.88 -2.86
C SER A 122 -8.66 8.02 -3.71
N THR A 123 -9.64 7.39 -3.07
CA THR A 123 -10.73 6.71 -3.77
C THR A 123 -12.01 6.77 -2.94
N LYS A 124 -13.15 6.90 -3.61
CA LYS A 124 -14.48 6.79 -2.99
C LYS A 124 -15.07 5.39 -3.12
N ASP A 125 -14.41 4.50 -3.87
CA ASP A 125 -14.92 3.16 -4.18
C ASP A 125 -14.65 2.15 -3.06
N LEU A 126 -13.87 2.53 -2.05
CA LEU A 126 -13.40 1.69 -0.93
C LEU A 126 -13.63 2.37 0.44
N PRO A 127 -14.87 2.80 0.77
CA PRO A 127 -15.13 3.68 1.93
C PRO A 127 -14.74 3.07 3.29
N GLY A 128 -14.74 1.74 3.43
CA GLY A 128 -14.35 1.06 4.66
C GLY A 128 -12.84 1.12 5.00
N TYR A 129 -12.01 1.66 4.12
CA TYR A 129 -10.55 1.72 4.25
C TYR A 129 -9.99 3.16 4.37
N GLY A 130 -10.87 4.16 4.31
CA GLY A 130 -10.52 5.58 4.25
C GLY A 130 -10.75 6.18 2.87
N GLU A 131 -10.67 7.51 2.79
CA GLU A 131 -10.86 8.26 1.53
C GLU A 131 -9.54 8.76 0.93
N SER A 132 -8.50 8.90 1.75
CA SER A 132 -7.18 9.41 1.35
C SER A 132 -6.10 8.47 1.88
N PHE A 133 -5.01 8.34 1.13
CA PHE A 133 -3.98 7.35 1.37
C PHE A 133 -2.61 8.00 1.16
N PRO A 134 -2.03 8.58 2.22
CA PRO A 134 -0.65 9.07 2.20
C PRO A 134 0.34 7.94 1.91
N VAL A 135 1.27 8.18 0.98
CA VAL A 135 2.35 7.24 0.69
C VAL A 135 3.47 7.43 1.72
N VAL A 136 3.86 6.35 2.37
CA VAL A 136 4.99 6.27 3.30
C VAL A 136 6.29 6.05 2.51
N TYR A 137 6.24 5.09 1.60
CA TYR A 137 7.39 4.69 0.78
C TYR A 137 6.91 4.04 -0.51
N TRP A 138 7.60 4.30 -1.61
CA TRP A 138 7.53 3.49 -2.82
C TRP A 138 8.89 3.38 -3.50
N ASP A 139 9.05 2.32 -4.27
CA ASP A 139 10.09 2.18 -5.28
C ASP A 139 9.59 1.30 -6.44
N SER A 140 10.51 0.89 -7.32
CA SER A 140 10.21 0.00 -8.44
C SER A 140 9.58 -1.35 -8.07
N LYS A 141 9.69 -1.80 -6.81
CA LYS A 141 9.29 -3.13 -6.33
C LYS A 141 8.07 -3.09 -5.44
N CYS A 142 7.97 -2.11 -4.55
CA CYS A 142 6.95 -2.09 -3.51
C CYS A 142 6.44 -0.68 -3.15
N MET A 143 5.27 -0.63 -2.51
CA MET A 143 4.68 0.58 -1.97
C MET A 143 4.04 0.31 -0.62
N ILE A 144 4.22 1.25 0.30
CA ILE A 144 3.61 1.30 1.63
C ILE A 144 2.85 2.60 1.75
N PHE A 145 1.59 2.53 2.19
CA PHE A 145 0.74 3.70 2.37
C PHE A 145 -0.15 3.56 3.60
N LEU A 146 -0.57 4.69 4.15
CA LEU A 146 -1.44 4.77 5.31
C LEU A 146 -2.90 4.65 4.89
N LEU A 147 -3.70 4.08 5.77
CA LEU A 147 -5.15 3.97 5.69
C LEU A 147 -5.74 4.98 6.66
N THR A 148 -6.53 5.94 6.16
CA THR A 148 -7.10 7.01 6.99
C THR A 148 -8.42 6.64 7.65
N SER A 149 -8.90 5.40 7.52
CA SER A 149 -9.98 4.92 8.40
C SER A 149 -9.39 4.70 9.80
N GLU A 150 -9.78 5.54 10.74
CA GLU A 150 -9.38 5.38 12.13
C GLU A 150 -10.21 4.25 12.78
N ALA A 151 -9.55 3.14 13.06
CA ALA A 151 -10.05 2.13 13.98
C ALA A 151 -9.12 2.14 15.19
N TYR A 152 -9.68 2.38 16.38
CA TYR A 152 -8.94 2.39 17.66
C TYR A 152 -7.83 3.47 17.75
N GLY A 153 -8.03 4.64 17.14
CA GLY A 153 -7.13 5.80 17.31
C GLY A 153 -5.76 5.68 16.63
N ARG A 154 -5.54 4.68 15.77
CA ARG A 154 -4.31 4.52 14.99
C ARG A 154 -4.60 4.32 13.51
N ARG A 155 -3.85 5.01 12.63
CA ARG A 155 -3.96 4.80 11.18
C ARG A 155 -3.47 3.40 10.82
N GLY A 156 -4.20 2.71 9.95
CA GLY A 156 -3.73 1.45 9.38
C GLY A 156 -2.65 1.69 8.32
N CYS A 157 -2.01 0.63 7.85
CA CYS A 157 -1.15 0.65 6.67
C CYS A 157 -1.48 -0.52 5.74
N ALA A 158 -1.09 -0.36 4.48
CA ALA A 158 -1.12 -1.40 3.47
C ALA A 158 0.22 -1.51 2.76
N PHE A 159 0.55 -2.72 2.31
CA PHE A 159 1.80 -3.06 1.65
C PHE A 159 1.53 -3.74 0.30
N LEU A 160 1.73 -2.98 -0.78
CA LEU A 160 1.62 -3.45 -2.17
C LEU A 160 2.99 -3.81 -2.74
N VAL A 161 3.01 -4.80 -3.63
CA VAL A 161 4.19 -5.20 -4.39
C VAL A 161 3.83 -5.45 -5.84
N LYS A 162 4.83 -5.30 -6.73
CA LYS A 162 4.69 -5.70 -8.14
C LYS A 162 4.63 -7.22 -8.27
N GLU A 163 3.97 -7.69 -9.32
CA GLU A 163 3.82 -9.12 -9.65
C GLU A 163 5.14 -9.90 -9.66
N SER A 164 6.18 -9.28 -10.21
CA SER A 164 7.55 -9.84 -10.31
C SER A 164 8.24 -10.01 -8.96
N GLU A 165 7.72 -9.41 -7.90
CA GLU A 165 8.30 -9.38 -6.56
C GLU A 165 7.43 -10.08 -5.50
N ARG A 166 6.25 -10.59 -5.87
CA ARG A 166 5.23 -11.09 -4.91
C ARG A 166 5.67 -12.25 -4.02
N ASP A 167 6.53 -13.13 -4.55
CA ASP A 167 7.05 -14.31 -3.84
C ASP A 167 8.47 -14.10 -3.29
N LYS A 168 9.06 -12.91 -3.50
CA LYS A 168 10.41 -12.60 -3.06
C LYS A 168 10.41 -12.13 -1.60
N PRO A 169 11.51 -12.33 -0.87
CA PRO A 169 11.58 -11.98 0.54
C PRO A 169 11.49 -10.47 0.82
N LEU A 170 11.85 -9.56 -0.11
CA LEU A 170 11.68 -8.10 0.01
C LEU A 170 11.98 -7.52 1.42
N GLU A 171 13.05 -7.98 2.07
CA GLU A 171 13.28 -7.71 3.50
C GLU A 171 13.37 -6.22 3.83
N TYR A 172 13.94 -5.41 2.95
CA TYR A 172 14.00 -3.96 3.17
C TYR A 172 12.61 -3.30 3.18
N CYS A 173 11.71 -3.65 2.24
CA CYS A 173 10.33 -3.17 2.25
C CYS A 173 9.60 -3.63 3.51
N LYS A 174 9.85 -4.87 3.96
CA LYS A 174 9.26 -5.39 5.20
C LYS A 174 9.76 -4.64 6.44
N ILE A 175 11.03 -4.26 6.48
CA ILE A 175 11.61 -3.45 7.56
C ILE A 175 10.95 -2.06 7.59
N ILE A 176 10.88 -1.38 6.45
CA ILE A 176 10.21 -0.07 6.32
C ILE A 176 8.76 -0.18 6.79
N PHE A 177 8.03 -1.21 6.33
CA PHE A 177 6.66 -1.45 6.75
C PHE A 177 6.55 -1.65 8.26
N ARG A 178 7.36 -2.52 8.87
CA ARG A 178 7.31 -2.75 10.33
C ARG A 178 7.64 -1.50 11.13
N PHE A 179 8.59 -0.70 10.64
CA PHE A 179 9.01 0.52 11.31
C PHE A 179 7.88 1.55 11.37
N PHE A 180 7.24 1.85 10.24
CA PHE A 180 6.20 2.88 10.18
C PHE A 180 4.79 2.37 10.55
N CYS A 181 4.53 1.08 10.38
CA CYS A 181 3.19 0.51 10.51
C CYS A 181 3.04 -0.49 11.67
N GLY A 182 4.14 -0.76 12.38
CA GLY A 182 4.20 -1.72 13.48
C GLY A 182 4.15 -3.19 13.04
N GLU A 183 4.07 -4.08 14.04
CA GLU A 183 4.09 -5.54 13.82
C GLU A 183 2.71 -6.21 13.73
N ASN A 184 1.63 -5.47 14.04
CA ASN A 184 0.27 -5.99 14.02
C ASN A 184 -0.36 -5.90 12.61
N TYR A 185 -0.06 -6.88 11.78
CA TYR A 185 -0.59 -6.99 10.41
C TYR A 185 -1.17 -8.37 10.12
N GLN A 186 -2.11 -8.42 9.18
CA GLN A 186 -2.60 -9.65 8.57
C GLN A 186 -2.00 -9.84 7.19
N ARG A 187 -1.76 -11.10 6.81
CA ARG A 187 -1.31 -11.48 5.46
C ARG A 187 -2.51 -11.62 4.55
N VAL A 188 -2.47 -10.91 3.41
CA VAL A 188 -3.57 -10.87 2.44
C VAL A 188 -3.31 -11.80 1.27
N TYR A 189 -2.06 -11.90 0.83
CA TYR A 189 -1.61 -12.83 -0.19
C TYR A 189 -0.77 -13.95 0.43
N MET A 190 -1.07 -15.18 0.03
CA MET A 190 -0.24 -16.36 0.26
C MET A 190 -0.29 -17.20 -1.00
N LYS A 191 0.87 -17.61 -1.51
CA LYS A 191 1.00 -18.32 -2.79
C LYS A 191 0.03 -19.50 -2.92
N TYR A 192 0.01 -20.40 -1.94
CA TYR A 192 -0.81 -21.61 -1.97
C TYR A 192 -2.33 -21.33 -2.13
N PRO A 193 -3.00 -20.59 -1.23
CA PRO A 193 -4.44 -20.32 -1.38
C PRO A 193 -4.77 -19.38 -2.54
N CYS A 194 -3.85 -18.52 -2.96
CA CYS A 194 -4.15 -17.55 -4.01
C CYS A 194 -3.95 -18.10 -5.41
N ASP A 195 -2.89 -18.87 -5.64
CA ASP A 195 -2.46 -19.27 -6.98
C ASP A 195 -2.59 -20.78 -7.24
N GLU A 196 -2.53 -21.62 -6.20
CA GLU A 196 -2.48 -23.09 -6.37
C GLU A 196 -3.82 -23.77 -6.04
N LEU A 197 -4.60 -23.24 -5.09
CA LEU A 197 -5.89 -23.83 -4.69
C LEU A 197 -7.08 -23.45 -5.59
N LEU A 198 -7.00 -22.34 -6.32
CA LEU A 198 -8.05 -21.96 -7.25
C LEU A 198 -7.73 -22.50 -8.65
N PRO A 199 -8.65 -23.22 -9.30
CA PRO A 199 -8.43 -23.62 -10.68
C PRO A 199 -8.31 -22.37 -11.56
N ASN A 200 -7.18 -22.24 -12.25
CA ASN A 200 -7.07 -21.33 -13.39
C ASN A 200 -8.06 -21.83 -14.45
N LYS A 201 -9.19 -21.15 -14.61
CA LYS A 201 -9.90 -21.22 -15.90
C LYS A 201 -9.13 -20.30 -16.85
N GLU A 202 -8.13 -20.84 -17.50
CA GLU A 202 -7.70 -20.33 -18.81
C GLU A 202 -8.88 -20.58 -19.77
N ASN A 203 -9.45 -19.49 -20.29
CA ASN A 203 -10.27 -19.50 -21.50
C ASN A 203 -9.40 -19.01 -22.65
#